data_AF-A0A1G0L9Q3-F1
#
_entry.id   AF-A0A1G0L9Q3-F1
#
_cell.length_a   1.000
_cell.length_b   1.000
_cell.length_c   1.000
_cell.angle_alpha   90.00
_cell.angle_beta   90.00
_cell.angle_gamma   90.00
#
_symmetry.space_group_name_H-M   'P 1'
#
loop_
_entity.id
_entity.type
_entity.pdbx_description
1 polymer ?
#
loop_
_entity_poly.entity_id
_entity_poly.type
_entity_poly.pdbx_seq_one_letter_code
_entity_poly.pdbx_strand_id
1 'polypeptide(L)'
;MTGADVPRTARQFADRADALAAFLQAAGRAPRLLPVDDGDGCPLFHALSALQWTGETGLVQPGDRLHAVWFAGETAATVIERETGGEPVFRYLGPRMETRQAPPVEGTTVLDELFVRGYEFAERWNALAHFFVITQGKGALVSLLAPRAPEVEHVRRWLLELFQGPLPKGADHLHAAWMSATGAGFLFPPASFADDPSGRGWTYVELGASREE
;
A
#
# COMPACT_ATOMS: atom_id res chain seq x y z
N MET A 1 -8.60 1.94 26.98
CA MET A 1 -8.05 0.57 26.98
C MET A 1 -6.56 0.71 26.70
N THR A 2 -5.72 0.52 27.72
CA THR A 2 -4.26 0.45 27.56
C THR A 2 -3.95 -0.82 26.77
N GLY A 3 -3.56 -0.66 25.51
CA GLY A 3 -3.33 -1.76 24.57
C GLY A 3 -2.24 -2.69 25.09
N ALA A 4 -2.47 -3.99 25.03
CA ALA A 4 -1.37 -4.94 25.15
C ALA A 4 -0.38 -4.65 24.01
N ASP A 5 0.90 -4.45 24.34
CA ASP A 5 1.95 -4.20 23.35
C ASP A 5 1.93 -5.32 22.30
N VAL A 6 1.61 -4.95 21.07
CA VAL A 6 1.71 -5.85 19.92
C VAL A 6 3.18 -6.28 19.78
N PRO A 7 3.49 -7.60 19.73
CA PRO A 7 4.87 -8.06 19.58
C PRO A 7 5.54 -7.37 18.39
N ARG A 8 6.76 -6.87 18.58
CA ARG A 8 7.54 -6.18 17.54
C ARG A 8 8.94 -6.75 17.51
N THR A 9 9.39 -7.19 16.34
CA THR A 9 10.78 -7.58 16.10
C THR A 9 11.39 -6.75 14.98
N ALA A 10 12.69 -6.50 15.05
CA ALA A 10 13.43 -5.79 14.02
C ALA A 10 14.70 -6.57 13.67
N ARG A 11 14.97 -6.72 12.38
CA ARG A 11 16.16 -7.39 11.83
C ARG A 11 16.85 -6.45 10.86
N GLN A 12 18.17 -6.44 10.88
CA GLN A 12 19.00 -5.66 9.96
C GLN A 12 19.68 -6.60 8.97
N PHE A 13 19.81 -6.14 7.72
CA PHE A 13 20.46 -6.85 6.64
C PHE A 13 21.44 -5.91 5.94
N ALA A 14 22.60 -6.43 5.57
CA ALA A 14 23.60 -5.64 4.86
C ALA A 14 23.18 -5.41 3.40
N ASP A 15 22.58 -6.43 2.76
CA ASP A 15 22.19 -6.38 1.36
C ASP A 15 20.67 -6.40 1.16
N ARG A 16 20.25 -6.03 -0.07
CA ARG A 16 18.84 -6.03 -0.46
C ARG A 16 18.30 -7.43 -0.63
N ALA A 17 19.13 -8.36 -1.15
CA ALA A 17 18.70 -9.69 -1.53
C ALA A 17 18.25 -10.50 -0.30
N ASP A 18 19.05 -10.51 0.77
CA ASP A 18 18.72 -11.22 2.00
C ASP A 18 17.51 -10.58 2.68
N ALA A 19 17.42 -9.24 2.66
CA ALA A 19 16.30 -8.52 3.24
C ALA A 19 14.97 -8.84 2.53
N LEU A 20 14.97 -8.87 1.19
CA LEU A 20 13.81 -9.26 0.40
C LEU A 20 13.48 -10.75 0.56
N ALA A 21 14.47 -11.64 0.63
CA ALA A 21 14.26 -13.06 0.86
C ALA A 21 13.58 -13.30 2.21
N ALA A 22 14.10 -12.68 3.29
CA ALA A 22 13.52 -12.75 4.62
C ALA A 22 12.10 -12.17 4.66
N PHE A 23 11.86 -11.06 3.95
CA PHE A 23 10.53 -10.45 3.80
C PHE A 23 9.55 -11.39 3.08
N LEU A 24 9.92 -11.95 1.92
CA LEU A 24 9.06 -12.82 1.13
C LEU A 24 8.74 -14.13 1.87
N GLN A 25 9.72 -14.68 2.57
CA GLN A 25 9.54 -15.86 3.41
C GLN A 25 8.54 -15.58 4.54
N ALA A 26 8.69 -14.46 5.25
CA ALA A 26 7.77 -14.07 6.32
C ALA A 26 6.37 -13.74 5.79
N ALA A 27 6.27 -13.08 4.63
CA ALA A 27 4.99 -12.75 4.01
C ALA A 27 4.19 -13.99 3.62
N GLY A 28 4.85 -15.07 3.17
CA GLY A 28 4.19 -16.29 2.70
C GLY A 28 3.13 -15.98 1.62
N ARG A 29 1.85 -16.20 1.96
CA ARG A 29 0.68 -15.90 1.10
C ARG A 29 -0.02 -14.57 1.42
N ALA A 30 0.48 -13.82 2.39
CA ALA A 30 -0.11 -12.55 2.77
C ALA A 30 -0.10 -11.56 1.59
N PRO A 31 -1.13 -10.70 1.51
CA PRO A 31 -1.09 -9.54 0.63
C PRO A 31 0.16 -8.68 0.86
N ARG A 32 0.73 -8.16 -0.24
CA ARG A 32 2.02 -7.48 -0.26
C ARG A 32 1.97 -6.18 -1.05
N LEU A 33 2.32 -5.09 -0.38
CA LEU A 33 2.66 -3.82 -0.99
C LEU A 33 4.09 -3.88 -1.54
N LEU A 34 4.19 -3.72 -2.86
CA LEU A 34 5.46 -3.60 -3.58
C LEU A 34 5.38 -2.36 -4.49
N PRO A 35 6.35 -1.43 -4.40
CA PRO A 35 6.44 -0.32 -5.33
C PRO A 35 6.68 -0.85 -6.74
N VAL A 36 6.20 -0.11 -7.74
CA VAL A 36 6.33 -0.48 -9.17
C VAL A 36 7.73 -0.21 -9.71
N ASP A 37 8.45 0.73 -9.08
CA ASP A 37 9.82 1.10 -9.43
C ASP A 37 10.75 0.87 -8.23
N ASP A 38 12.00 0.53 -8.53
CA ASP A 38 13.11 0.31 -7.60
C ASP A 38 13.77 1.62 -7.13
N GLY A 39 13.32 2.79 -7.62
CA GLY A 39 13.73 4.11 -7.14
C GLY A 39 13.44 4.33 -5.65
N ASP A 40 13.81 5.51 -5.13
CA ASP A 40 13.52 5.94 -3.75
C ASP A 40 12.10 5.49 -3.39
N GLY A 41 11.97 4.53 -2.47
CA GLY A 41 10.77 3.72 -2.27
C GLY A 41 9.50 4.56 -2.05
N CYS A 42 8.33 3.94 -1.78
CA CYS A 42 7.17 4.78 -1.50
C CYS A 42 7.43 5.59 -0.21
N PRO A 43 7.42 6.94 -0.23
CA PRO A 43 7.57 7.70 1.01
C PRO A 43 6.51 7.21 1.97
N LEU A 44 6.91 6.87 3.19
CA LEU A 44 6.03 6.16 4.13
C LEU A 44 4.73 6.97 4.35
N PHE A 45 4.86 8.30 4.38
CA PHE A 45 3.75 9.25 4.46
C PHE A 45 2.82 9.25 3.22
N HIS A 46 3.30 8.91 2.02
CA HIS A 46 2.51 8.89 0.79
C HIS A 46 1.63 7.64 0.69
N ALA A 47 2.18 6.46 1.03
CA ALA A 47 1.40 5.23 1.13
C ALA A 47 0.25 5.40 2.14
N LEU A 48 0.54 6.05 3.27
CA LEU A 48 -0.42 6.35 4.33
C LEU A 48 -1.43 7.41 3.97
N SER A 49 -0.99 8.53 3.39
CA SER A 49 -1.89 9.61 3.01
C SER A 49 -2.87 9.16 1.94
N ALA A 50 -2.47 8.27 1.02
CA ALA A 50 -3.42 7.63 0.09
C ALA A 50 -4.48 6.78 0.82
N LEU A 51 -4.07 6.02 1.85
CA LEU A 51 -4.96 5.20 2.68
C LEU A 51 -5.84 6.02 3.64
N GLN A 52 -5.33 7.15 4.10
CA GLN A 52 -6.01 8.04 5.02
C GLN A 52 -7.02 8.91 4.28
N TRP A 53 -6.65 9.48 3.13
CA TRP A 53 -7.54 10.22 2.24
C TRP A 53 -8.73 9.36 1.78
N THR A 54 -8.47 8.09 1.46
CA THR A 54 -9.52 7.14 1.07
C THR A 54 -10.47 6.78 2.22
N GLY A 55 -9.95 6.64 3.43
CA GLY A 55 -10.76 6.31 4.62
C GLY A 55 -11.48 7.50 5.27
N GLU A 56 -10.96 8.72 5.15
CA GLU A 56 -11.57 9.93 5.75
C GLU A 56 -12.65 10.55 4.84
N THR A 57 -12.59 10.33 3.53
CA THR A 57 -13.63 10.77 2.58
C THR A 57 -14.89 9.91 2.65
N GLY A 58 -14.86 8.76 3.32
CA GLY A 58 -15.96 7.78 3.35
C GLY A 58 -16.17 7.02 2.04
N LEU A 59 -15.35 7.30 1.01
CA LEU A 59 -15.43 6.66 -0.31
C LEU A 59 -14.92 5.21 -0.26
N VAL A 60 -13.91 4.97 0.58
CA VAL A 60 -13.34 3.64 0.84
C VAL A 60 -13.77 3.14 2.21
N GLN A 61 -14.30 1.93 2.22
CA GLN A 61 -14.84 1.26 3.39
C GLN A 61 -13.79 0.32 4.01
N PRO A 62 -13.89 0.04 5.32
CA PRO A 62 -12.95 -0.86 6.02
C PRO A 62 -12.75 -2.23 5.35
N GLY A 63 -13.83 -2.81 4.81
CA GLY A 63 -13.81 -4.13 4.15
C GLY A 63 -13.41 -4.10 2.67
N ASP A 64 -13.17 -2.94 2.07
CA ASP A 64 -12.65 -2.86 0.71
C ASP A 64 -11.23 -3.45 0.67
N ARG A 65 -10.88 -4.10 -0.43
CA ARG A 65 -9.53 -4.63 -0.65
C ARG A 65 -8.74 -3.69 -1.54
N LEU A 66 -7.52 -3.39 -1.14
CA LEU A 66 -6.71 -2.37 -1.79
C LEU A 66 -5.79 -2.96 -2.85
N HIS A 67 -5.90 -2.49 -4.09
CA HIS A 67 -5.09 -3.00 -5.21
C HIS A 67 -3.97 -2.06 -5.63
N ALA A 68 -4.21 -0.75 -5.57
CA ALA A 68 -3.22 0.26 -5.93
C ALA A 68 -3.44 1.54 -5.13
N VAL A 69 -2.36 2.27 -4.88
CA VAL A 69 -2.38 3.59 -4.23
C VAL A 69 -1.35 4.52 -4.84
N TRP A 70 -1.72 5.79 -4.97
CA TRP A 70 -0.84 6.86 -5.37
C TRP A 70 -1.18 8.12 -4.58
N PHE A 71 -0.16 8.90 -4.24
CA PHE A 71 -0.31 10.17 -3.55
C PHE A 71 0.75 11.16 -4.02
N ALA A 72 0.34 12.41 -4.20
CA ALA A 72 1.17 13.53 -4.62
C ALA A 72 0.81 14.77 -3.80
N GLY A 73 1.14 14.75 -2.50
CA GLY A 73 1.05 15.89 -1.58
C GLY A 73 -0.38 16.28 -1.17
N GLU A 74 -1.20 16.68 -2.14
CA GLU A 74 -2.58 17.13 -1.92
C GLU A 74 -3.60 16.28 -2.69
N THR A 75 -3.12 15.41 -3.57
CA THR A 75 -3.96 14.54 -4.40
C THR A 75 -3.61 13.08 -4.17
N ALA A 76 -4.63 12.22 -4.22
CA ALA A 76 -4.47 10.78 -4.08
C ALA A 76 -5.34 10.03 -5.06
N ALA A 77 -4.90 8.85 -5.47
CA ALA A 77 -5.69 7.90 -6.23
C ALA A 77 -5.55 6.50 -5.66
N THR A 78 -6.58 5.68 -5.85
CA THR A 78 -6.58 4.28 -5.44
C THR A 78 -7.39 3.42 -6.39
N VAL A 79 -7.06 2.12 -6.39
CA VAL A 79 -7.95 1.07 -6.90
C VAL A 79 -8.34 0.18 -5.74
N ILE A 80 -9.64 0.00 -5.56
CA ILE A 80 -10.22 -0.91 -4.57
C ILE A 80 -11.02 -2.01 -5.26
N GLU A 81 -11.17 -3.14 -4.57
CA GLU A 81 -12.15 -4.18 -4.85
C GLU A 81 -13.19 -4.15 -3.73
N ARG A 82 -14.46 -4.10 -4.13
CA ARG A 82 -15.61 -4.14 -3.23
C ARG A 82 -16.52 -5.29 -3.65
N GLU A 83 -17.03 -6.04 -2.70
CA GLU A 83 -18.06 -7.03 -2.97
C GLU A 83 -19.42 -6.34 -3.07
N THR A 84 -20.10 -6.47 -4.21
CA THR A 84 -21.44 -5.90 -4.44
C THR A 84 -22.34 -6.99 -4.99
N GLY A 85 -23.36 -7.39 -4.23
CA GLY A 85 -24.27 -8.47 -4.66
C GLY A 85 -23.61 -9.85 -4.78
N GLY A 86 -22.52 -10.09 -4.06
CA GLY A 86 -21.76 -11.34 -4.08
C GLY A 86 -20.66 -11.39 -5.14
N GLU A 87 -20.55 -10.39 -6.00
CA GLU A 87 -19.52 -10.30 -7.04
C GLU A 87 -18.50 -9.20 -6.71
N PRO A 88 -17.20 -9.39 -7.03
CA PRO A 88 -16.21 -8.35 -6.89
C PRO A 88 -16.39 -7.29 -7.99
N VAL A 89 -16.46 -6.02 -7.58
CA VAL A 89 -16.36 -4.87 -8.49
C VAL A 89 -15.11 -4.07 -8.17
N PHE A 90 -14.42 -3.59 -9.20
CA PHE A 90 -13.17 -2.85 -9.04
C PHE A 90 -13.42 -1.37 -9.29
N ARG A 91 -13.02 -0.52 -8.35
CA ARG A 91 -13.24 0.93 -8.44
C ARG A 91 -11.93 1.67 -8.41
N TYR A 92 -11.72 2.50 -9.42
CA TYR A 92 -10.78 3.60 -9.34
C TYR A 92 -11.43 4.77 -8.62
N LEU A 93 -10.71 5.39 -7.70
CA LEU A 93 -11.07 6.65 -7.05
C LEU A 93 -9.85 7.55 -7.10
N GLY A 94 -9.97 8.77 -7.61
CA GLY A 94 -8.83 9.68 -7.64
C GLY A 94 -9.19 11.09 -8.06
N PRO A 95 -8.18 11.95 -8.31
CA PRO A 95 -8.43 13.36 -8.51
C PRO A 95 -9.20 13.60 -9.81
N ARG A 96 -10.07 14.59 -9.79
CA ARG A 96 -10.63 15.18 -10.99
C ARG A 96 -9.51 15.92 -11.72
N MET A 97 -9.05 15.34 -12.82
CA MET A 97 -8.07 16.00 -13.68
C MET A 97 -8.74 17.16 -14.42
N GLU A 98 -8.06 18.31 -14.49
CA GLU A 98 -8.53 19.47 -15.28
C GLU A 98 -8.54 19.16 -16.78
N THR A 99 -7.60 18.33 -17.23
CA THR A 99 -7.55 17.86 -18.60
C THR A 99 -8.69 16.88 -18.85
N ARG A 100 -9.42 17.08 -19.96
CA ARG A 100 -10.48 16.16 -20.40
C ARG A 100 -9.88 14.78 -20.70
N GLN A 101 -10.03 13.87 -19.75
CA GLN A 101 -9.66 12.46 -19.92
C GLN A 101 -10.63 11.78 -20.90
N ALA A 102 -10.10 10.89 -21.74
CA ALA A 102 -10.96 9.96 -22.45
C ALA A 102 -11.74 9.13 -21.41
N PRO A 103 -13.02 8.81 -21.65
CA PRO A 103 -13.73 7.90 -20.77
C PRO A 103 -12.97 6.57 -20.69
N PRO A 104 -12.89 5.93 -19.51
CA PRO A 104 -12.23 4.65 -19.38
C PRO A 104 -12.84 3.62 -20.34
N VAL A 105 -11.98 2.80 -20.95
CA VAL A 105 -12.41 1.61 -21.68
C VAL A 105 -13.03 0.66 -20.66
N GLU A 106 -14.28 0.25 -20.88
CA GLU A 106 -15.04 -0.67 -20.01
C GLU A 106 -15.29 -0.16 -18.58
N GLY A 107 -15.13 1.14 -18.33
CA GLY A 107 -15.40 1.76 -17.03
C GLY A 107 -16.70 2.57 -17.02
N THR A 108 -17.47 2.47 -15.94
CA THR A 108 -18.68 3.27 -15.71
C THR A 108 -18.42 4.32 -14.64
N THR A 109 -18.79 5.57 -14.87
CA THR A 109 -18.69 6.61 -13.84
C THR A 109 -19.65 6.30 -12.69
N VAL A 110 -19.12 6.20 -11.48
CA VAL A 110 -19.92 5.97 -10.25
C VAL A 110 -19.82 7.12 -9.26
N LEU A 111 -18.87 8.03 -9.45
CA LEU A 111 -18.66 9.21 -8.62
C LEU A 111 -18.13 10.36 -9.48
N ASP A 112 -18.75 11.53 -9.36
CA ASP A 112 -18.32 12.76 -10.02
C ASP A 112 -18.58 13.94 -9.05
N GLU A 113 -17.63 14.16 -8.15
CA GLU A 113 -17.70 15.17 -7.10
C GLU A 113 -16.67 16.29 -7.33
N LEU A 114 -16.70 17.31 -6.47
CA LEU A 114 -15.69 18.35 -6.46
C LEU A 114 -14.33 17.72 -6.10
N PHE A 115 -13.36 17.84 -7.00
CA PHE A 115 -12.01 17.28 -6.88
C PHE A 115 -11.86 15.75 -6.98
N VAL A 116 -12.93 14.96 -6.96
CA VAL A 116 -12.84 13.49 -7.01
C VAL A 116 -13.69 12.90 -8.12
N ARG A 117 -13.13 11.91 -8.81
CA ARG A 117 -13.85 11.10 -9.80
C ARG A 117 -13.64 9.63 -9.53
N GLY A 118 -14.70 8.85 -9.74
CA GLY A 118 -14.69 7.41 -9.52
C GLY A 118 -15.27 6.66 -10.71
N TYR A 119 -14.60 5.57 -11.06
CA TYR A 119 -14.99 4.68 -12.14
C TYR A 119 -15.03 3.24 -11.64
N GLU A 120 -16.08 2.52 -12.00
CA GLU A 120 -16.25 1.09 -11.72
C GLU A 120 -15.95 0.26 -12.96
N PHE A 121 -15.30 -0.87 -12.74
CA PHE A 121 -14.87 -1.83 -13.74
C PHE A 121 -15.26 -3.24 -13.29
N ALA A 122 -15.66 -4.08 -14.24
CA ALA A 122 -15.87 -5.50 -13.99
C ALA A 122 -14.54 -6.24 -13.74
N GLU A 123 -13.48 -5.83 -14.45
CA GLU A 123 -12.19 -6.50 -14.41
C GLU A 123 -11.13 -5.67 -13.67
N ARG A 124 -10.37 -6.34 -12.81
CA ARG A 124 -9.28 -5.75 -12.03
C ARG A 124 -8.27 -5.01 -12.90
N TRP A 125 -7.87 -5.63 -14.01
CA TRP A 125 -6.81 -5.10 -14.86
C TRP A 125 -7.20 -3.82 -15.58
N ASN A 126 -8.49 -3.63 -15.88
CA ASN A 126 -8.98 -2.38 -16.46
C ASN A 126 -8.92 -1.23 -15.45
N ALA A 127 -9.29 -1.49 -14.20
CA ALA A 127 -9.16 -0.51 -13.12
C ALA A 127 -7.69 -0.11 -12.88
N LEU A 128 -6.77 -1.10 -12.88
CA LEU A 128 -5.34 -0.85 -12.74
C LEU A 128 -4.75 -0.12 -13.95
N ALA A 129 -5.16 -0.46 -15.18
CA ALA A 129 -4.73 0.24 -16.38
C ALA A 129 -5.18 1.70 -16.34
N HIS A 130 -6.44 1.96 -15.95
CA HIS A 130 -6.93 3.32 -15.79
C HIS A 130 -6.15 4.08 -14.71
N PHE A 131 -5.88 3.45 -13.57
CA PHE A 131 -5.04 4.02 -12.53
C PHE A 131 -3.68 4.46 -13.08
N PHE A 132 -2.96 3.58 -13.79
CA PHE A 132 -1.64 3.93 -14.34
C PHE A 132 -1.68 5.03 -15.40
N VAL A 133 -2.74 5.09 -16.21
CA VAL A 133 -2.93 6.20 -17.15
C VAL A 133 -3.07 7.53 -16.40
N ILE A 134 -3.88 7.57 -15.35
CA ILE A 134 -4.08 8.80 -14.57
C ILE A 134 -2.84 9.19 -13.76
N THR A 135 -2.16 8.22 -13.15
CA THR A 135 -0.98 8.46 -12.31
C THR A 135 0.32 8.57 -13.10
N GLN A 136 0.27 8.49 -14.44
CA GLN A 136 1.44 8.49 -15.33
C GLN A 136 2.46 7.40 -14.96
N GLY A 137 1.96 6.20 -14.65
CA GLY A 137 2.77 5.05 -14.24
C GLY A 137 3.28 5.12 -12.79
N LYS A 138 2.91 6.15 -12.02
CA LYS A 138 3.35 6.30 -10.63
C LYS A 138 2.39 5.60 -9.66
N GLY A 139 2.90 5.30 -8.47
CA GLY A 139 2.14 4.67 -7.38
C GLY A 139 2.69 3.30 -7.00
N ALA A 140 2.05 2.70 -6.01
CA ALA A 140 2.38 1.37 -5.50
C ALA A 140 1.24 0.39 -5.79
N LEU A 141 1.62 -0.83 -6.17
CA LEU A 141 0.69 -1.94 -6.26
C LEU A 141 0.68 -2.70 -4.93
N VAL A 142 -0.52 -2.98 -4.43
CA VAL A 142 -0.71 -3.52 -3.08
C VAL A 142 -0.94 -5.03 -3.07
N SER A 143 -1.15 -5.64 -4.25
CA SER A 143 -1.38 -7.08 -4.37
C SER A 143 -1.00 -7.66 -5.73
N LEU A 144 0.16 -7.28 -6.29
CA LEU A 144 0.57 -7.83 -7.58
C LEU A 144 0.92 -9.34 -7.49
N LEU A 145 1.58 -9.75 -6.41
CA LEU A 145 2.09 -11.11 -6.22
C LEU A 145 1.35 -11.92 -5.16
N ALA A 146 0.20 -11.46 -4.68
CA ALA A 146 -0.57 -12.15 -3.65
C ALA A 146 -1.92 -12.63 -4.22
N PRO A 147 -2.49 -13.74 -3.69
CA PRO A 147 -3.78 -14.25 -4.16
C PRO A 147 -4.95 -13.29 -3.94
N ARG A 148 -4.80 -12.36 -2.99
CA ARG A 148 -5.83 -11.44 -2.54
C ARG A 148 -5.19 -10.15 -2.06
N ALA A 149 -5.87 -9.04 -2.29
CA ALA A 149 -5.50 -7.72 -1.76
C ALA A 149 -5.83 -7.59 -0.27
N PRO A 150 -5.06 -6.80 0.51
CA PRO A 150 -5.34 -6.59 1.92
C PRO A 150 -6.58 -5.71 2.07
N GLU A 151 -7.37 -6.00 3.09
CA GLU A 151 -8.48 -5.14 3.49
C GLU A 151 -7.94 -3.83 4.08
N VAL A 152 -8.63 -2.73 3.80
CA VAL A 152 -8.25 -1.38 4.24
C VAL A 152 -8.13 -1.30 5.76
N GLU A 153 -8.98 -2.00 6.51
CA GLU A 153 -8.89 -2.05 7.97
C GLU A 153 -7.60 -2.67 8.47
N HIS A 154 -7.13 -3.74 7.84
CA HIS A 154 -5.88 -4.41 8.19
C HIS A 154 -4.69 -3.52 7.87
N VAL A 155 -4.70 -2.86 6.72
CA VAL A 155 -3.66 -1.91 6.35
C VAL A 155 -3.59 -0.76 7.37
N ARG A 156 -4.74 -0.15 7.69
CA ARG A 156 -4.83 0.93 8.69
C ARG A 156 -4.32 0.49 10.06
N ARG A 157 -4.80 -0.65 10.54
CA ARG A 157 -4.42 -1.20 11.86
C ARG A 157 -2.90 -1.34 11.96
N TRP A 158 -2.28 -2.08 11.06
CA TRP A 158 -0.86 -2.40 11.18
C TRP A 158 0.06 -1.20 10.96
N LEU A 159 -0.38 -0.25 10.14
CA LEU A 159 0.34 1.01 10.00
C LEU A 159 0.27 1.85 11.27
N LEU A 160 -0.90 1.95 11.92
CA LEU A 160 -0.99 2.63 13.21
C LEU A 160 -0.08 1.98 14.27
N GLU A 161 -0.05 0.64 14.34
CA GLU A 161 0.86 -0.09 15.22
C GLU A 161 2.34 0.16 14.89
N LEU A 162 2.66 0.33 13.60
CA LEU A 162 4.01 0.69 13.15
C LEU A 162 4.45 2.06 13.69
N PHE A 163 3.55 3.05 13.69
CA PHE A 163 3.86 4.42 14.15
C PHE A 163 3.85 4.59 15.66
N GLN A 164 3.10 3.77 16.38
CA GLN A 164 3.07 3.83 17.85
C GLN A 164 4.38 3.32 18.47
N GLY A 165 5.18 2.54 17.74
CA GLY A 165 6.47 2.07 18.22
C GLY A 165 7.67 2.75 17.55
N PRO A 166 8.90 2.36 17.96
CA PRO A 166 10.11 2.96 17.44
C PRO A 166 10.28 2.64 15.95
N LEU A 167 10.36 3.69 15.14
CA LEU A 167 10.75 3.57 13.73
C LEU A 167 12.27 3.43 13.61
N PRO A 168 12.76 2.64 12.63
CA PRO A 168 14.18 2.60 12.31
C PRO A 168 14.73 4.01 12.00
N LYS A 169 15.87 4.39 12.60
CA LYS A 169 16.47 5.73 12.40
C LYS A 169 16.75 6.01 10.91
N GLY A 170 16.29 7.16 10.40
CA GLY A 170 16.46 7.52 8.99
C GLY A 170 15.59 6.72 8.02
N ALA A 171 14.55 6.03 8.49
CA ALA A 171 13.52 5.45 7.62
C ALA A 171 12.47 6.51 7.25
N ASP A 172 12.62 7.12 6.09
CA ASP A 172 11.66 8.01 5.44
C ASP A 172 10.85 7.31 4.33
N HIS A 173 11.38 6.20 3.80
CA HIS A 173 10.75 5.39 2.75
C HIS A 173 10.38 3.98 3.21
N LEU A 174 9.31 3.44 2.65
CA LEU A 174 8.93 2.03 2.77
C LEU A 174 9.20 1.35 1.43
N HIS A 175 10.04 0.33 1.43
CA HIS A 175 10.33 -0.44 0.22
C HIS A 175 9.33 -1.56 -0.01
N ALA A 176 8.83 -2.21 1.05
CA ALA A 176 7.78 -3.21 0.92
C ALA A 176 7.01 -3.37 2.22
N ALA A 177 5.78 -3.85 2.15
CA ALA A 177 5.05 -4.32 3.32
C ALA A 177 4.18 -5.53 3.00
N TRP A 178 3.93 -6.37 4.00
CA TRP A 178 2.89 -7.39 3.94
C TRP A 178 1.94 -7.20 5.12
N MET A 179 0.65 -7.49 4.92
CA MET A 179 -0.37 -7.35 5.95
C MET A 179 -1.28 -8.56 5.97
N SER A 180 -1.62 -9.02 7.17
CA SER A 180 -2.58 -10.11 7.41
C SER A 180 -3.51 -9.76 8.57
N ALA A 181 -4.42 -10.65 8.94
CA ALA A 181 -5.26 -10.45 10.12
C ALA A 181 -4.46 -10.47 11.44
N THR A 182 -3.35 -11.21 11.50
CA THR A 182 -2.63 -11.52 12.76
C THR A 182 -1.26 -10.85 12.88
N GLY A 183 -0.70 -10.36 11.78
CA GLY A 183 0.58 -9.68 11.75
C GLY A 183 0.81 -8.86 10.48
N ALA A 184 1.89 -8.09 10.49
CA ALA A 184 2.40 -7.37 9.34
C ALA A 184 3.92 -7.28 9.37
N GLY A 185 4.52 -7.08 8.20
CA GLY A 185 5.96 -6.85 8.06
C GLY A 185 6.23 -5.65 7.17
N PHE A 186 7.26 -4.90 7.50
CA PHE A 186 7.63 -3.64 6.86
C PHE A 186 9.12 -3.66 6.57
N LEU A 187 9.47 -3.50 5.30
CA LEU A 187 10.85 -3.47 4.83
C LEU A 187 11.23 -2.03 4.48
N PHE A 188 12.23 -1.53 5.18
CA PHE A 188 12.76 -0.19 5.02
C PHE A 188 14.13 -0.24 4.33
N PRO A 189 14.34 0.56 3.28
CA PRO A 189 15.64 0.69 2.64
C PRO A 189 16.66 1.39 3.56
N PRO A 190 17.95 1.39 3.18
CA PRO A 190 18.94 2.27 3.79
C PRO A 190 18.55 3.76 3.62
N ALA A 191 19.08 4.63 4.49
CA ALA A 191 18.80 6.08 4.44
C ALA A 191 19.34 6.77 3.17
N SER A 192 20.27 6.11 2.48
CA SER A 192 20.80 6.51 1.18
C SER A 192 21.05 5.25 0.37
N PHE A 193 20.66 5.27 -0.91
CA PHE A 193 21.07 4.25 -1.88
C PHE A 193 22.47 4.48 -2.43
N ALA A 194 23.07 5.65 -2.19
CA ALA A 194 24.49 5.85 -2.48
C ALA A 194 25.32 5.04 -1.48
N ASP A 195 26.39 4.39 -1.97
CA ASP A 195 27.35 3.59 -1.19
C ASP A 195 27.96 4.42 -0.05
N ASP A 196 27.23 4.56 1.04
CA ASP A 196 27.72 5.08 2.31
C ASP A 196 28.14 3.88 3.16
N PRO A 197 29.45 3.61 3.31
CA PRO A 197 29.96 2.51 4.12
C PRO A 197 29.68 2.68 5.62
N SER A 198 29.17 3.85 6.05
CA SER A 198 28.68 4.12 7.41
C SER A 198 27.15 4.11 7.52
N GLY A 199 26.45 3.95 6.39
CA GLY A 199 25.00 3.96 6.29
C GLY A 199 24.38 2.72 6.95
N ARG A 200 23.21 2.92 7.56
CA ARG A 200 22.37 1.81 8.00
C ARG A 200 22.00 0.95 6.79
N GLY A 201 22.11 -0.38 6.92
CA GLY A 201 21.59 -1.34 5.94
C GLY A 201 20.06 -1.46 5.96
N TRP A 202 19.53 -2.42 5.21
CA TRP A 202 18.11 -2.71 5.16
C TRP A 202 17.57 -3.08 6.53
N THR A 203 16.35 -2.66 6.85
CA THR A 203 15.72 -3.01 8.13
C THR A 203 14.33 -3.57 7.89
N TYR A 204 14.10 -4.76 8.43
CA TYR A 204 12.80 -5.41 8.40
C TYR A 204 12.20 -5.37 9.80
N VAL A 205 11.00 -4.80 9.91
CA VAL A 205 10.21 -4.75 11.16
C VAL A 205 9.00 -5.65 11.00
N GLU A 206 8.76 -6.50 11.97
CA GLU A 206 7.60 -7.39 12.01
C GLU A 206 6.77 -7.10 13.25
N LEU A 207 5.45 -7.02 13.06
CA LEU A 207 4.46 -6.72 14.08
C LEU A 207 3.44 -7.85 14.21
N GLY A 208 3.01 -8.10 15.44
CA GLY A 208 2.03 -9.14 15.76
C GLY A 208 2.67 -10.52 15.84
N ALA A 209 1.81 -11.54 15.91
CA ALA A 209 2.26 -12.92 15.85
C ALA A 209 2.49 -13.27 14.38
N SER A 210 3.74 -13.20 13.92
CA SER A 210 4.16 -14.16 12.90
C SER A 210 3.95 -15.54 13.50
N ARG A 211 3.24 -16.39 12.77
CA ARG A 211 2.86 -17.72 13.24
C ARG A 211 4.06 -18.46 13.83
N GLU A 212 3.79 -19.15 14.94
CA GLU A 212 4.48 -20.39 15.29
C GLU A 212 4.48 -21.32 14.07
N GLU A 213 5.70 -21.77 13.71
CA GLU A 213 6.09 -22.94 12.91
C GLU A 213 5.37 -23.23 11.57
#